data_AF-J4IBL2-F1
#
_entry.id   AF-J4IBL2-F1
#
_cell.length_a   1.000
_cell.length_b   1.000
_cell.length_c   1.000
_cell.angle_alpha   90.00
_cell.angle_beta   90.00
_cell.angle_gamma   90.00
#
_symmetry.space_group_name_H-M   'P 1'
#
loop_
_entity.id
_entity.type
_entity.pdbx_description
1 polymer ?
#
loop_
_entity_poly.entity_id
_entity_poly.type
_entity_poly.pdbx_seq_one_letter_code
_entity_poly.pdbx_strand_id
1 'polypeptide(L)'
;MLNSWAGYLADNALYPLSQISLASPTASDNSTNVAAKGIIGIGAMGAIDKMLNYGSNSSVNYSSMAIEYASHWESLAFVTSNGQTHLTSTYGGPESSWTLVDSLFGDKLLAMGVISSQVYDAQTQFYEQLMNDNAASYGYGLPMDESSKIGNSAALAMVAATMTNASTRAQILSSVASYAALPLSLNIFPTSYYVSNGSYVSGPASPAQGALFAPMVLSLLIPPTNSTTPPASYTPGSTPAKSHTSLGVILGAVFGSVAGLLIIAIAAVMFIRRRRYKAVPNDLPISSPSFQYDTVTPFIPSEDGVSGSYVSPDESLQTSKTKEIHQDMVTSPFSATSPLSSTQAGNTATEGAAADGPATEGVGSPLRQPGEGPSRNHVMTELRTEVLQLRQFMQSMNERLQVEPPPTYSE
;
A
#
# COMPACT_ATOMS: atom_id res chain seq x y z
N MET A 1 10.68 -14.82 -15.13
CA MET A 1 9.55 -14.21 -14.40
C MET A 1 9.79 -12.73 -14.11
N LEU A 2 10.83 -12.35 -13.35
CA LEU A 2 11.11 -10.94 -13.01
C LEU A 2 11.31 -10.04 -14.23
N ASN A 3 12.07 -10.49 -15.24
CA ASN A 3 12.22 -9.76 -16.49
C ASN A 3 10.89 -9.52 -17.23
N SER A 4 10.01 -10.52 -17.27
CA SER A 4 8.67 -10.39 -17.88
C SER A 4 7.81 -9.39 -17.13
N TRP A 5 7.90 -9.36 -15.79
CA TRP A 5 7.21 -8.38 -14.96
C TRP A 5 7.76 -6.97 -15.19
N ALA A 6 9.08 -6.81 -15.28
CA ALA A 6 9.69 -5.52 -15.62
C ALA A 6 9.31 -5.05 -17.02
N GLY A 7 9.17 -5.95 -18.00
CA GLY A 7 8.59 -5.64 -19.31
C GLY A 7 7.16 -5.13 -19.22
N TYR A 8 6.30 -5.78 -18.42
CA TYR A 8 4.95 -5.28 -18.17
C TYR A 8 4.96 -3.89 -17.52
N LEU A 9 5.83 -3.67 -16.53
CA LEU A 9 5.97 -2.37 -15.89
C LEU A 9 6.48 -1.29 -16.87
N ALA A 10 7.40 -1.61 -17.77
CA ALA A 10 7.83 -0.68 -18.81
C ALA A 10 6.64 -0.15 -19.62
N ASP A 11 5.66 -1.00 -19.94
CA ASP A 11 4.50 -0.60 -20.73
C ASP A 11 3.39 0.09 -19.89
N ASN A 12 3.33 -0.12 -18.58
CA ASN A 12 2.15 0.23 -17.76
C ASN A 12 2.43 1.07 -16.50
N ALA A 13 3.69 1.21 -16.08
CA ALA A 13 4.02 1.86 -14.81
C ALA A 13 3.87 3.38 -14.86
N LEU A 14 4.23 4.03 -15.97
CA LEU A 14 4.18 5.49 -16.05
C LEU A 14 2.73 6.00 -16.03
N TYR A 15 1.79 5.30 -16.68
CA TYR A 15 0.36 5.63 -16.75
C TYR A 15 -0.48 4.44 -16.26
N PRO A 16 -0.52 4.17 -14.95
CA PRO A 16 -1.25 3.03 -14.43
C PRO A 16 -2.75 3.19 -14.65
N LEU A 17 -3.45 2.10 -14.96
CA LEU A 17 -4.90 2.10 -15.19
C LEU A 17 -5.61 1.22 -14.16
N SER A 18 -6.63 1.77 -13.51
CA SER A 18 -7.54 1.10 -12.58
C SER A 18 -6.82 0.25 -11.52
N GLN A 19 -5.83 0.84 -10.84
CA GLN A 19 -5.05 0.17 -9.80
C GLN A 19 -5.37 0.70 -8.41
N ILE A 20 -5.30 -0.18 -7.41
CA ILE A 20 -5.39 0.16 -5.99
C ILE A 20 -4.01 0.14 -5.34
N SER A 21 -3.86 0.87 -4.23
CA SER A 21 -2.66 0.85 -3.38
C SER A 21 -3.04 0.75 -1.91
N LEU A 22 -2.05 0.56 -1.03
CA LEU A 22 -2.29 0.53 0.41
C LEU A 22 -2.85 1.86 0.92
N ALA A 23 -2.30 2.96 0.41
CA ALA A 23 -2.74 4.33 0.70
C ALA A 23 -3.95 4.79 -0.12
N SER A 24 -4.39 4.06 -1.15
CA SER A 24 -5.58 4.40 -1.95
C SER A 24 -6.32 3.11 -2.32
N PRO A 25 -7.25 2.63 -1.47
CA PRO A 25 -7.96 1.37 -1.68
C PRO A 25 -9.04 1.48 -2.77
N THR A 26 -9.23 2.64 -3.36
CA THR A 26 -10.08 2.90 -4.53
C THR A 26 -9.22 2.87 -5.79
N ALA A 27 -9.73 2.21 -6.84
CA ALA A 27 -9.03 2.11 -8.10
C ALA A 27 -9.04 3.46 -8.82
N SER A 28 -7.87 3.91 -9.29
CA SER A 28 -7.76 5.13 -10.07
C SER A 28 -6.79 4.97 -11.23
N ASP A 29 -7.09 5.67 -12.32
CA ASP A 29 -6.15 5.87 -13.41
C ASP A 29 -5.12 6.93 -13.01
N ASN A 30 -3.91 6.81 -13.54
CA ASN A 30 -2.84 7.77 -13.36
C ASN A 30 -2.51 8.07 -11.89
N SER A 31 -2.66 7.07 -11.01
CA SER A 31 -2.31 7.19 -9.59
C SER A 31 -0.81 7.49 -9.43
N THR A 32 -0.51 8.61 -8.78
CA THR A 32 0.86 9.04 -8.50
C THR A 32 1.62 8.01 -7.67
N ASN A 33 0.98 7.44 -6.65
CA ASN A 33 1.58 6.45 -5.77
C ASN A 33 1.84 5.12 -6.48
N VAL A 34 0.87 4.62 -7.27
CA VAL A 34 1.04 3.37 -8.03
C VAL A 34 2.13 3.52 -9.10
N ALA A 35 2.18 4.66 -9.78
CA ALA A 35 3.20 4.91 -10.78
C ALA A 35 4.61 4.92 -10.17
N ALA A 36 4.79 5.61 -9.04
CA ALA A 36 6.05 5.59 -8.30
C ALA A 36 6.48 4.16 -7.96
N LYS A 37 5.54 3.32 -7.49
CA LYS A 37 5.80 1.90 -7.20
C LYS A 37 6.31 1.13 -8.42
N GLY A 38 5.68 1.32 -9.56
CA GLY A 38 6.06 0.67 -10.81
C GLY A 38 7.45 1.10 -11.28
N ILE A 39 7.74 2.40 -11.24
CA ILE A 39 9.04 2.99 -11.62
C ILE A 39 10.17 2.46 -10.74
N ILE A 40 9.94 2.43 -9.42
CA ILE A 40 10.84 1.81 -8.43
C ILE A 40 11.05 0.32 -8.75
N GLY A 41 9.99 -0.41 -9.13
CA GLY A 41 10.09 -1.80 -9.57
C GLY A 41 10.95 -2.01 -10.82
N ILE A 42 10.86 -1.10 -11.80
CA ILE A 42 11.74 -1.10 -12.99
C ILE A 42 13.19 -0.87 -12.56
N GLY A 43 13.45 0.12 -11.69
CA GLY A 43 14.79 0.39 -11.17
C GLY A 43 15.39 -0.81 -10.43
N ALA A 44 14.58 -1.52 -9.63
CA ALA A 44 14.99 -2.72 -8.93
C ALA A 44 15.40 -3.83 -9.90
N MET A 45 14.69 -4.02 -11.01
CA MET A 45 15.10 -4.97 -12.05
C MET A 45 16.43 -4.57 -12.68
N GLY A 46 16.63 -3.27 -12.97
CA GLY A 46 17.91 -2.76 -13.47
C GLY A 46 19.09 -3.03 -12.52
N ALA A 47 18.86 -2.93 -11.20
CA ALA A 47 19.86 -3.30 -10.20
C ALA A 47 20.16 -4.81 -10.22
N ILE A 48 19.14 -5.66 -10.34
CA ILE A 48 19.31 -7.12 -10.45
C ILE A 48 20.10 -7.48 -11.72
N ASP A 49 19.75 -6.90 -12.87
CA ASP A 49 20.46 -7.14 -14.14
C ASP A 49 21.95 -6.78 -14.06
N LYS A 50 22.26 -5.69 -13.35
CA LYS A 50 23.63 -5.29 -13.07
C LYS A 50 24.35 -6.29 -12.17
N MET A 51 23.72 -6.76 -11.10
CA MET A 51 24.32 -7.73 -10.16
C MET A 51 24.58 -9.09 -10.81
N LEU A 52 23.70 -9.51 -11.74
CA LEU A 52 23.82 -10.78 -12.45
C LEU A 52 24.70 -10.70 -13.71
N ASN A 53 25.31 -9.55 -14.00
CA ASN A 53 26.05 -9.28 -15.23
C ASN A 53 25.23 -9.54 -16.52
N TYR A 54 23.90 -9.44 -16.44
CA TYR A 54 23.01 -9.51 -17.60
C TYR A 54 22.86 -8.16 -18.30
N GLY A 55 23.29 -7.06 -17.68
CA GLY A 55 23.16 -5.70 -18.20
C GLY A 55 23.81 -5.45 -19.58
N SER A 56 24.78 -6.25 -20.00
CA SER A 56 25.39 -6.18 -21.34
C SER A 56 24.70 -7.06 -22.39
N ASN A 57 23.84 -8.00 -21.96
CA ASN A 57 23.17 -8.98 -22.83
C ASN A 57 21.66 -8.68 -22.98
N SER A 58 21.08 -7.85 -22.12
CA SER A 58 19.70 -7.39 -22.26
C SER A 58 19.63 -6.20 -23.21
N SER A 59 18.71 -6.23 -24.18
CA SER A 59 18.45 -5.10 -25.08
C SER A 59 17.74 -3.94 -24.38
N VAL A 60 17.22 -4.15 -23.16
CA VAL A 60 16.48 -3.16 -22.38
C VAL A 60 17.31 -2.73 -21.17
N ASN A 61 17.59 -1.43 -21.07
CA ASN A 61 18.28 -0.85 -19.92
C ASN A 61 17.25 -0.32 -18.91
N TYR A 62 16.78 -1.20 -18.01
CA TYR A 62 15.78 -0.85 -17.00
C TYR A 62 16.26 0.25 -16.04
N SER A 63 17.55 0.32 -15.72
CA SER A 63 18.10 1.39 -14.88
C SER A 63 17.93 2.77 -15.54
N SER A 64 18.26 2.90 -16.82
CA SER A 64 18.07 4.14 -17.57
C SER A 64 16.58 4.48 -17.73
N MET A 65 15.75 3.47 -17.99
CA MET A 65 14.31 3.64 -18.12
C MET A 65 13.66 4.14 -16.82
N ALA A 66 14.06 3.58 -15.67
CA ALA A 66 13.55 4.02 -14.37
C ALA A 66 13.86 5.50 -14.10
N ILE A 67 15.08 5.96 -14.44
CA ILE A 67 15.48 7.36 -14.29
C ILE A 67 14.65 8.27 -15.21
N GLU A 68 14.48 7.87 -16.48
CA GLU A 68 13.65 8.63 -17.44
C GLU A 68 12.19 8.70 -16.96
N TYR A 69 11.63 7.57 -16.52
CA TYR A 69 10.25 7.50 -16.06
C TYR A 69 10.06 8.29 -14.76
N ALA A 70 11.02 8.26 -13.84
CA ALA A 70 10.98 9.10 -12.65
C ALA A 70 10.94 10.59 -13.03
N SER A 71 11.78 11.03 -13.97
CA SER A 71 11.74 12.42 -14.44
C SER A 71 10.39 12.80 -15.07
N HIS A 72 9.78 11.91 -15.86
CA HIS A 72 8.46 12.15 -16.43
C HIS A 72 7.36 12.13 -15.35
N TRP A 73 7.39 11.15 -14.45
CA TRP A 73 6.47 11.04 -13.31
C TRP A 73 6.50 12.30 -12.45
N GLU A 74 7.69 12.80 -12.09
CA GLU A 74 7.84 14.05 -11.35
C GLU A 74 7.18 15.23 -12.09
N SER A 75 7.36 15.33 -13.41
CA SER A 75 6.74 16.40 -14.21
C SER A 75 5.21 16.32 -14.32
N LEU A 76 4.64 15.12 -14.14
CA LEU A 76 3.19 14.87 -14.22
C LEU A 76 2.50 14.96 -12.86
N ALA A 77 3.22 14.57 -11.81
CA ALA A 77 2.69 14.43 -10.46
C ALA A 77 2.94 15.64 -9.57
N PHE A 78 3.99 16.44 -9.83
CA PHE A 78 4.22 17.65 -9.06
C PHE A 78 3.28 18.76 -9.47
N VAL A 79 2.77 19.42 -8.44
CA VAL A 79 2.12 20.71 -8.56
C VAL A 79 2.74 21.68 -7.57
N THR A 80 2.72 22.97 -7.91
CA THR A 80 3.02 24.04 -6.96
C THR A 80 1.82 24.96 -6.89
N SER A 81 1.13 24.93 -5.76
CA SER A 81 -0.08 25.73 -5.53
C SER A 81 0.05 26.47 -4.21
N ASN A 82 -0.33 27.75 -4.17
CA ASN A 82 -0.22 28.62 -2.99
C ASN A 82 1.19 28.64 -2.33
N GLY A 83 2.25 28.52 -3.13
CA GLY A 83 3.64 28.53 -2.62
C GLY A 83 4.11 27.21 -2.00
N GLN A 84 3.31 26.16 -2.09
CA GLN A 84 3.66 24.82 -1.63
C GLN A 84 3.74 23.86 -2.81
N THR A 85 4.81 23.06 -2.87
CA THR A 85 5.00 22.03 -3.88
C THR A 85 4.66 20.67 -3.28
N HIS A 86 3.81 19.88 -3.95
CA HIS A 86 3.46 18.54 -3.51
C HIS A 86 3.03 17.63 -4.67
N LEU A 87 2.91 16.34 -4.37
CA LEU A 87 2.42 15.32 -5.28
C LEU A 87 0.89 15.28 -5.24
N THR A 88 0.25 15.37 -6.42
CA THR A 88 -1.19 15.16 -6.55
C THR A 88 -1.56 13.68 -6.42
N SER A 89 -2.83 13.39 -6.13
CA SER A 89 -3.32 12.00 -6.04
C SER A 89 -3.24 11.26 -7.38
N THR A 90 -3.58 11.97 -8.45
CA THR A 90 -3.51 11.49 -9.84
C THR A 90 -2.98 12.58 -10.77
N TYR A 91 -2.43 12.19 -11.91
CA TYR A 91 -1.98 13.16 -12.91
C TYR A 91 -3.14 13.97 -13.48
N GLY A 92 -2.94 15.27 -13.64
CA GLY A 92 -3.96 16.17 -14.16
C GLY A 92 -5.21 16.31 -13.26
N GLY A 93 -5.16 15.79 -12.03
CA GLY A 93 -6.17 16.04 -11.00
C GLY A 93 -6.13 17.47 -10.49
N PRO A 94 -7.06 17.85 -9.57
CA PRO A 94 -7.05 19.16 -8.94
C PRO A 94 -5.70 19.44 -8.27
N GLU A 95 -5.19 20.67 -8.38
CA GLU A 95 -3.93 21.05 -7.74
C GLU A 95 -3.96 20.91 -6.20
N SER A 96 -5.15 20.95 -5.60
CA SER A 96 -5.36 20.75 -4.17
C SER A 96 -5.41 19.27 -3.75
N SER A 97 -5.42 18.33 -4.70
CA SER A 97 -5.43 16.89 -4.41
C SER A 97 -4.09 16.42 -3.85
N TRP A 98 -4.10 15.39 -3.02
CA TRP A 98 -2.89 14.80 -2.44
C TRP A 98 -3.17 13.39 -1.89
N THR A 99 -2.20 12.51 -1.97
CA THR A 99 -2.30 11.16 -1.40
C THR A 99 -1.04 10.82 -0.60
N LEU A 100 -1.15 9.87 0.32
CA LEU A 100 0.03 9.27 0.94
C LEU A 100 0.79 8.45 -0.12
N VAL A 101 2.05 8.81 -0.36
CA VAL A 101 2.89 8.13 -1.35
C VAL A 101 3.81 7.12 -0.67
N ASP A 102 3.21 6.07 -0.09
CA ASP A 102 3.93 5.04 0.67
C ASP A 102 4.96 4.27 -0.18
N SER A 103 4.76 4.23 -1.49
CA SER A 103 5.67 3.56 -2.43
C SER A 103 7.07 4.16 -2.48
N LEU A 104 7.24 5.43 -2.10
CA LEU A 104 8.56 6.09 -2.00
C LEU A 104 9.49 5.37 -1.01
N PHE A 105 8.92 4.62 -0.06
CA PHE A 105 9.71 3.80 0.86
C PHE A 105 10.59 2.79 0.13
N GLY A 106 10.12 2.24 -1.01
CA GLY A 106 10.87 1.26 -1.79
C GLY A 106 12.18 1.82 -2.36
N ASP A 107 12.18 3.08 -2.79
CA ASP A 107 13.38 3.74 -3.31
C ASP A 107 14.44 3.96 -2.21
N LYS A 108 14.00 4.37 -1.01
CA LYS A 108 14.88 4.50 0.16
C LYS A 108 15.38 3.15 0.67
N LEU A 109 14.50 2.16 0.78
CA LEU A 109 14.81 0.83 1.30
C LEU A 109 15.88 0.14 0.46
N LEU A 110 15.76 0.24 -0.86
CA LEU A 110 16.69 -0.39 -1.81
C LEU A 110 17.87 0.53 -2.18
N ALA A 111 17.94 1.73 -1.60
CA ALA A 111 18.96 2.75 -1.87
C ALA A 111 19.18 3.01 -3.37
N MET A 112 18.10 3.06 -4.15
CA MET A 112 18.20 3.13 -5.61
C MET A 112 18.47 4.55 -6.12
N GLY A 113 17.93 5.57 -5.43
CA GLY A 113 18.10 6.96 -5.84
C GLY A 113 17.46 7.27 -7.20
N VAL A 114 16.36 6.58 -7.51
CA VAL A 114 15.59 6.79 -8.74
C VAL A 114 14.71 8.03 -8.61
N ILE A 115 14.15 8.26 -7.42
CA ILE A 115 13.30 9.42 -7.14
C ILE A 115 14.16 10.59 -6.67
N SER A 116 13.91 11.79 -7.19
CA SER A 116 14.71 12.97 -6.84
C SER A 116 14.57 13.34 -5.35
N SER A 117 15.63 13.90 -4.77
CA SER A 117 15.61 14.35 -3.37
C SER A 117 14.56 15.45 -3.13
N GLN A 118 14.29 16.28 -4.14
CA GLN A 118 13.29 17.35 -4.10
C GLN A 118 11.90 16.79 -3.77
N VAL A 119 11.58 15.58 -4.21
CA VAL A 119 10.31 14.92 -3.90
C VAL A 119 10.13 14.71 -2.41
N TYR A 120 11.16 14.15 -1.78
CA TYR A 120 11.13 13.86 -0.35
C TYR A 120 11.04 15.15 0.48
N ASP A 121 11.77 16.19 0.10
CA ASP A 121 11.71 17.49 0.78
C ASP A 121 10.35 18.16 0.63
N ALA A 122 9.79 18.17 -0.59
CA ALA A 122 8.48 18.73 -0.87
C ALA A 122 7.37 18.00 -0.10
N GLN A 123 7.36 16.66 -0.12
CA GLN A 123 6.38 15.86 0.62
C GLN A 123 6.53 16.01 2.13
N THR A 124 7.76 16.13 2.65
CA THR A 124 8.00 16.37 4.07
C THR A 124 7.38 17.69 4.52
N GLN A 125 7.62 18.78 3.78
CA GLN A 125 7.06 20.10 4.10
C GLN A 125 5.53 20.11 3.95
N PHE A 126 5.01 19.47 2.91
CA PHE A 126 3.57 19.37 2.66
C PHE A 126 2.84 18.64 3.79
N TYR A 127 3.31 17.45 4.18
CA TYR A 127 2.68 16.68 5.24
C TYR A 127 2.81 17.33 6.61
N GLU A 128 3.92 18.01 6.90
CA GLU A 128 4.08 18.80 8.13
C GLU A 128 3.01 19.90 8.23
N GLN A 129 2.88 20.71 7.18
CA GLN A 129 1.86 21.76 7.15
C GLN A 129 0.45 21.18 7.25
N LEU A 130 0.17 20.12 6.50
CA LEU A 130 -1.15 19.47 6.47
C LEU A 130 -1.56 18.96 7.86
N MET A 131 -0.63 18.36 8.62
CA MET A 131 -0.89 17.94 10.01
C MET A 131 -1.11 19.13 10.94
N ASN A 132 -0.32 20.21 10.80
CA ASN A 132 -0.43 21.39 11.66
C ASN A 132 -1.73 22.16 11.43
N ASP A 133 -2.13 22.34 10.17
CA ASP A 133 -3.35 23.05 9.78
C ASP A 133 -4.62 22.27 10.18
N ASN A 134 -4.52 20.94 10.37
CA ASN A 134 -5.65 20.06 10.62
C ASN A 134 -5.50 19.23 11.91
N ALA A 135 -4.74 19.72 12.90
CA ALA A 135 -4.39 18.97 14.11
C ALA A 135 -5.61 18.38 14.86
N ALA A 136 -6.75 19.09 14.86
CA ALA A 136 -7.99 18.62 15.50
C ALA A 136 -8.66 17.45 14.74
N SER A 137 -8.46 17.35 13.43
CA SER A 137 -9.07 16.33 12.57
C SER A 137 -8.17 15.11 12.39
N TYR A 138 -6.85 15.28 12.50
CA TYR A 138 -5.82 14.26 12.24
C TYR A 138 -5.15 13.75 13.52
N GLY A 139 -5.93 13.62 14.60
CA GLY A 139 -5.42 13.23 15.93
C GLY A 139 -4.68 11.89 15.96
N TYR A 140 -4.98 10.99 15.03
CA TYR A 140 -4.35 9.68 14.88
C TYR A 140 -3.56 9.52 13.58
N GLY A 141 -3.27 10.62 12.90
CA GLY A 141 -2.41 10.66 11.72
C GLY A 141 -3.11 11.20 10.48
N LEU A 142 -2.37 11.28 9.38
CA LEU A 142 -2.90 11.72 8.10
C LEU A 142 -3.87 10.67 7.52
N PRO A 143 -4.97 11.10 6.88
CA PRO A 143 -5.77 10.20 6.09
C PRO A 143 -4.99 9.76 4.84
N MET A 144 -5.49 8.71 4.21
CA MET A 144 -4.97 8.10 2.99
C MET A 144 -4.82 9.08 1.81
N ASP A 145 -5.78 10.00 1.65
CA ASP A 145 -5.83 11.00 0.59
C ASP A 145 -6.70 12.19 1.02
N GLU A 146 -6.84 13.20 0.16
CA GLU A 146 -7.59 14.43 0.42
C GLU A 146 -9.09 14.23 0.72
N SER A 147 -9.66 13.13 0.23
CA SER A 147 -11.08 12.81 0.33
C SER A 147 -11.41 11.83 1.45
N SER A 148 -10.39 11.12 1.95
CA SER A 148 -10.51 10.07 2.93
C SER A 148 -10.58 10.60 4.37
N LYS A 149 -11.32 9.89 5.21
CA LYS A 149 -11.30 10.04 6.69
C LYS A 149 -10.57 8.88 7.36
N ILE A 150 -10.03 7.96 6.57
CA ILE A 150 -9.43 6.70 6.99
C ILE A 150 -7.92 6.85 6.87
N GLY A 151 -7.21 6.52 7.95
CA GLY A 151 -5.77 6.40 7.99
C GLY A 151 -5.36 4.94 7.92
N ASN A 152 -4.08 4.70 7.64
CA ASN A 152 -3.50 3.37 7.61
C ASN A 152 -2.15 3.37 8.32
N SER A 153 -2.02 2.62 9.41
CA SER A 153 -0.81 2.61 10.24
C SER A 153 0.42 2.13 9.47
N ALA A 154 0.25 1.17 8.56
CA ALA A 154 1.32 0.62 7.75
C ALA A 154 1.80 1.63 6.69
N ALA A 155 0.87 2.27 5.97
CA ALA A 155 1.20 3.33 5.00
C ALA A 155 1.87 4.53 5.69
N LEU A 156 1.33 4.98 6.83
CA LEU A 156 1.89 6.09 7.61
C LEU A 156 3.31 5.79 8.09
N ALA A 157 3.60 4.56 8.52
CA ALA A 157 4.95 4.19 8.93
C ALA A 157 5.95 4.18 7.74
N MET A 158 5.53 3.72 6.56
CA MET A 158 6.34 3.80 5.34
C MET A 158 6.57 5.24 4.90
N VAL A 159 5.54 6.09 4.95
CA VAL A 159 5.67 7.53 4.69
C VAL A 159 6.58 8.20 5.72
N ALA A 160 6.42 7.92 7.01
CA ALA A 160 7.30 8.46 8.04
C ALA A 160 8.77 8.10 7.80
N ALA A 161 9.04 6.90 7.29
CA ALA A 161 10.39 6.45 6.96
C ALA A 161 11.04 7.28 5.83
N THR A 162 10.26 7.88 4.94
CA THR A 162 10.77 8.67 3.81
C THR A 162 10.94 10.17 4.10
N MET A 163 10.44 10.64 5.25
CA MET A 163 10.53 12.06 5.64
C MET A 163 11.98 12.51 5.84
N THR A 164 12.33 13.69 5.32
CA THR A 164 13.68 14.27 5.45
C THR A 164 13.87 15.04 6.74
N ASN A 165 12.77 15.45 7.39
CA ASN A 165 12.77 16.13 8.67
C ASN A 165 12.44 15.16 9.83
N ALA A 166 13.29 15.15 10.85
CA ALA A 166 13.13 14.27 12.01
C ALA A 166 11.89 14.60 12.86
N SER A 167 11.50 15.87 12.95
CA SER A 167 10.30 16.33 13.65
C SER A 167 9.04 15.84 12.94
N THR A 168 8.93 16.04 11.62
CA THR A 168 7.79 15.55 10.82
C THR A 168 7.65 14.04 10.93
N ARG A 169 8.76 13.30 10.81
CA ARG A 169 8.78 11.85 11.04
C ARG A 169 8.26 11.48 12.42
N ALA A 170 8.75 12.15 13.48
CA ALA A 170 8.33 11.89 14.84
C ALA A 170 6.85 12.21 15.06
N GLN A 171 6.34 13.28 14.45
CA GLN A 171 4.92 13.66 14.52
C GLN A 171 4.03 12.59 13.90
N ILE A 172 4.36 12.09 12.70
CA ILE A 172 3.61 11.00 12.06
C ILE A 172 3.65 9.74 12.96
N LEU A 173 4.82 9.32 13.44
CA LEU A 173 4.94 8.13 14.29
C LEU A 173 4.24 8.29 15.64
N SER A 174 4.26 9.48 16.22
CA SER A 174 3.53 9.77 17.46
C SER A 174 2.04 9.63 17.26
N SER A 175 1.50 10.02 16.10
CA SER A 175 0.07 9.85 15.80
C SER A 175 -0.35 8.38 15.72
N VAL A 176 0.50 7.54 15.12
CA VAL A 176 0.30 6.08 15.07
C VAL A 176 0.44 5.45 16.46
N ALA A 177 1.37 5.93 17.28
CA ALA A 177 1.53 5.48 18.66
C ALA A 177 0.32 5.85 19.54
N SER A 178 -0.22 7.06 19.37
CA SER A 178 -1.46 7.48 20.03
C SER A 178 -2.63 6.59 19.67
N TYR A 179 -2.73 6.15 18.41
CA TYR A 179 -3.75 5.20 17.99
C TYR A 179 -3.55 3.82 18.62
N ALA A 180 -2.32 3.32 18.66
CA ALA A 180 -1.99 2.04 19.30
C ALA A 180 -2.26 2.02 20.81
N ALA A 181 -2.24 3.18 21.46
CA ALA A 181 -2.54 3.33 22.89
C ALA A 181 -4.04 3.38 23.21
N LEU A 182 -4.92 3.40 22.20
CA LEU A 182 -6.36 3.44 22.44
C LEU A 182 -6.87 2.14 23.06
N PRO A 183 -7.81 2.23 24.03
CA PRO A 183 -8.55 1.07 24.51
C PRO A 183 -9.58 0.69 23.44
N LEU A 184 -9.12 0.04 22.37
CA LEU A 184 -10.00 -0.49 21.33
C LEU A 184 -10.84 -1.62 21.91
N SER A 185 -12.12 -1.67 21.53
CA SER A 185 -13.02 -2.77 21.89
C SER A 185 -12.56 -4.13 21.32
N LEU A 186 -11.74 -4.08 20.27
CA LEU A 186 -11.01 -5.21 19.72
C LEU A 186 -9.62 -5.26 20.36
N ASN A 187 -9.27 -6.35 21.04
CA ASN A 187 -7.92 -6.60 21.58
C ASN A 187 -6.87 -6.86 20.48
N ILE A 188 -7.09 -6.37 19.25
CA ILE A 188 -6.28 -6.64 18.06
C ILE A 188 -5.99 -5.31 17.39
N PHE A 189 -4.71 -5.02 17.11
CA PHE A 189 -4.28 -3.77 16.48
C PHE A 189 -4.65 -3.72 14.98
N PRO A 190 -5.67 -2.92 14.58
CA PRO A 190 -6.15 -2.85 13.20
C PRO A 190 -5.28 -1.92 12.36
N THR A 191 -5.14 -2.22 11.07
CA THR A 191 -4.33 -1.37 10.17
C THR A 191 -5.06 -0.13 9.70
N SER A 192 -6.38 -0.20 9.48
CA SER A 192 -7.17 0.94 9.00
C SER A 192 -8.16 1.42 10.06
N TYR A 193 -8.24 2.74 10.23
CA TYR A 193 -9.02 3.40 11.27
C TYR A 193 -9.43 4.81 10.87
N TYR A 194 -10.44 5.37 11.53
CA TYR A 194 -10.80 6.78 11.35
C TYR A 194 -9.78 7.68 12.06
N VAL A 195 -9.15 8.60 11.32
CA VAL A 195 -8.05 9.44 11.86
C VAL A 195 -8.47 10.45 12.93
N SER A 196 -9.77 10.74 13.04
CA SER A 196 -10.30 11.70 14.00
C SER A 196 -10.56 11.11 15.37
N ASN A 197 -10.92 9.82 15.46
CA ASN A 197 -11.36 9.18 16.70
C ASN A 197 -10.75 7.78 16.95
N GLY A 198 -9.96 7.26 16.02
CA GLY A 198 -9.31 5.95 16.11
C GLY A 198 -10.28 4.77 16.04
N SER A 199 -11.52 4.98 15.60
CA SER A 199 -12.49 3.89 15.48
C SER A 199 -12.06 2.89 14.41
N TYR A 200 -12.22 1.61 14.71
CA TYR A 200 -11.89 0.49 13.84
C TYR A 200 -12.59 0.59 12.47
N VAL A 201 -11.84 0.30 11.39
CA VAL A 201 -12.38 0.13 10.03
C VAL A 201 -12.10 -1.28 9.51
N SER A 202 -10.82 -1.67 9.39
CA SER A 202 -10.45 -2.96 8.80
C SER A 202 -8.99 -3.36 9.10
N GLY A 203 -8.60 -4.55 8.65
CA GLY A 203 -7.25 -5.10 8.79
C GLY A 203 -6.90 -5.54 10.21
N PRO A 204 -7.78 -6.29 10.94
CA PRO A 204 -7.40 -6.85 12.22
C PRO A 204 -6.24 -7.84 12.04
N ALA A 205 -5.20 -7.71 12.86
CA ALA A 205 -4.01 -8.58 12.83
C ALA A 205 -3.37 -8.71 11.43
N SER A 206 -3.45 -7.66 10.61
CA SER A 206 -2.91 -7.68 9.25
C SER A 206 -1.38 -7.83 9.26
N PRO A 207 -0.79 -8.67 8.38
CA PRO A 207 0.66 -8.73 8.21
C PRO A 207 1.26 -7.40 7.71
N ALA A 208 0.44 -6.52 7.11
CA ALA A 208 0.87 -5.18 6.72
C ALA A 208 1.43 -4.37 7.90
N GLN A 209 1.05 -4.69 9.14
CA GLN A 209 1.59 -4.04 10.34
C GLN A 209 3.11 -4.22 10.50
N GLY A 210 3.74 -5.17 9.79
CA GLY A 210 5.20 -5.24 9.71
C GLY A 210 5.85 -3.94 9.19
N ALA A 211 5.11 -3.12 8.44
CA ALA A 211 5.56 -1.82 7.97
C ALA A 211 5.83 -0.81 9.11
N LEU A 212 5.32 -1.04 10.33
CA LEU A 212 5.67 -0.23 11.51
C LEU A 212 7.19 -0.21 11.79
N PHE A 213 7.92 -1.22 11.31
CA PHE A 213 9.37 -1.29 11.42
C PHE A 213 10.11 -0.50 10.33
N ALA A 214 9.43 0.07 9.33
CA ALA A 214 10.04 0.78 8.20
C ALA A 214 11.04 1.88 8.64
N PRO A 215 10.73 2.77 9.61
CA PRO A 215 11.69 3.77 10.07
C PRO A 215 12.94 3.17 10.73
N MET A 216 12.80 2.02 11.41
CA MET A 216 13.92 1.33 12.05
C MET A 216 14.84 0.72 10.99
N VAL A 217 14.29 0.09 9.95
CA VAL A 217 15.08 -0.52 8.87
C VAL A 217 15.98 0.51 8.19
N LEU A 218 15.48 1.73 7.93
CA LEU A 218 16.31 2.79 7.32
C LEU A 218 17.31 3.44 8.30
N SER A 219 17.12 3.25 9.61
CA SER A 219 18.02 3.75 10.64
C SER A 219 19.16 2.77 10.96
N LEU A 220 19.05 1.52 10.51
CA LEU A 220 20.12 0.53 10.62
C LEU A 220 21.23 0.92 9.63
N LEU A 221 22.41 1.28 10.16
CA LEU A 221 23.61 1.41 9.32
C LEU A 221 23.90 0.03 8.72
N ILE A 222 23.67 -0.13 7.43
CA ILE A 222 24.30 -1.22 6.67
C ILE A 222 25.78 -0.82 6.57
N PRO A 223 26.71 -1.58 7.18
CA PRO A 223 28.13 -1.30 7.04
C PRO A 223 28.46 -1.31 5.54
N PRO A 224 29.23 -0.33 5.02
CA PRO A 224 29.69 -0.42 3.65
C PRO A 224 30.43 -1.75 3.50
N THR A 225 29.91 -2.65 2.67
CA THR A 225 30.68 -3.80 2.25
C THR A 225 31.89 -3.24 1.53
N ASN A 226 33.07 -3.41 2.14
CA ASN A 226 34.37 -3.11 1.55
C ASN A 226 34.57 -4.00 0.31
N SER A 227 33.86 -3.67 -0.75
CA SER A 227 34.07 -4.21 -2.08
C SER A 227 35.32 -3.50 -2.59
N THR A 228 36.45 -4.20 -2.48
CA THR A 228 37.75 -3.73 -2.95
C THR A 228 37.65 -3.48 -4.46
N THR A 229 37.48 -2.22 -4.86
CA THR A 229 37.75 -1.77 -6.23
C THR A 229 39.21 -1.29 -6.30
N PRO A 230 40.04 -1.78 -7.25
CA PRO A 230 41.40 -1.26 -7.43
C PRO A 230 41.36 0.18 -7.97
N PRO A 231 42.38 1.02 -7.69
CA PRO A 231 42.39 2.40 -8.15
C PRO A 231 42.68 2.46 -9.65
N ALA A 232 41.70 2.89 -10.44
CA ALA A 232 41.93 3.33 -11.80
C ALA A 232 42.48 4.77 -11.77
N SER A 233 43.80 4.91 -11.66
CA SER A 233 44.50 6.14 -12.04
C SER A 233 44.49 6.25 -13.56
N TYR A 234 43.67 7.16 -14.09
CA TYR A 234 43.85 7.69 -15.44
C TYR A 234 43.63 9.20 -15.40
N THR A 235 44.72 9.96 -15.45
CA THR A 235 44.74 11.40 -15.70
C THR A 235 44.55 11.67 -17.20
N PRO A 236 43.54 12.46 -17.62
CA PRO A 236 43.51 13.03 -18.95
C PRO A 236 44.19 14.41 -18.94
N GLY A 237 45.19 14.55 -19.80
CA GLY A 237 45.89 15.81 -20.06
C GLY A 237 45.03 16.87 -20.74
N SER A 238 45.55 18.08 -20.67
CA SER A 238 45.02 19.39 -21.09
C SER A 238 44.39 19.48 -22.49
N THR A 239 43.38 20.35 -22.54
CA THR A 239 42.56 20.89 -23.64
C THR A 239 43.30 21.39 -24.90
N PRO A 240 42.58 21.54 -26.03
CA PRO A 240 42.16 22.87 -26.45
C PRO A 240 40.69 22.97 -26.91
N ALA A 241 40.26 24.20 -27.21
CA ALA A 241 38.93 24.78 -27.03
C ALA A 241 37.85 24.56 -28.12
N LYS A 242 36.59 24.71 -27.66
CA LYS A 242 35.34 25.19 -28.32
C LYS A 242 34.83 24.53 -29.62
N SER A 243 33.65 23.91 -29.52
CA SER A 243 32.50 24.26 -30.38
C SER A 243 31.17 23.97 -29.66
N HIS A 244 30.28 24.97 -29.61
CA HIS A 244 28.90 24.79 -29.18
C HIS A 244 28.17 23.99 -30.24
N THR A 245 27.51 22.89 -29.86
CA THR A 245 26.51 22.25 -30.70
C THR A 245 25.19 22.24 -29.94
N SER A 246 24.17 22.81 -30.57
CA SER A 246 22.85 23.09 -30.02
C SER A 246 22.03 21.80 -29.81
N LEU A 247 21.29 21.79 -28.70
CA LEU A 247 20.32 20.76 -28.29
C LEU A 247 19.28 20.40 -29.37
N GLY A 248 19.14 21.21 -30.43
CA GLY A 248 18.14 21.04 -31.50
C GLY A 248 18.46 19.97 -32.54
N VAL A 249 19.69 19.43 -32.60
CA VAL A 249 20.05 18.41 -33.61
C VAL A 249 19.79 16.98 -33.12
N ILE A 250 19.72 16.76 -31.80
CA ILE A 250 19.39 15.45 -31.22
C ILE A 250 17.87 15.23 -31.15
N LEU A 251 17.06 16.30 -31.08
CA LEU A 251 15.60 16.20 -31.19
C LEU A 251 15.13 15.94 -32.64
N GLY A 252 15.88 16.34 -33.67
CA GLY A 252 15.42 16.23 -35.08
C GLY A 252 15.46 14.80 -35.66
N ALA A 253 16.24 13.89 -35.09
CA ALA A 253 16.44 12.55 -35.64
C ALA A 253 15.45 11.49 -35.13
N VAL A 254 14.70 11.76 -34.05
CA VAL A 254 13.77 10.81 -33.42
C VAL A 254 12.34 10.97 -33.95
N PHE A 255 11.92 12.18 -34.33
CA PHE A 255 10.56 12.42 -34.85
C PHE A 255 10.36 12.03 -36.33
N GLY A 256 11.45 11.81 -37.09
CA GLY A 256 11.37 11.37 -38.49
C GLY A 256 11.08 9.88 -38.67
N SER A 257 11.41 9.04 -37.69
CA SER A 257 11.24 7.57 -37.79
C SER A 257 9.84 7.09 -37.37
N VAL A 258 9.17 7.80 -36.47
CA VAL A 258 7.82 7.45 -35.98
C VAL A 258 6.76 7.65 -37.06
N ALA A 259 6.87 8.73 -37.86
CA ALA A 259 5.96 8.97 -38.99
C ALA A 259 6.14 7.95 -40.13
N GLY A 260 7.38 7.54 -40.41
CA GLY A 260 7.69 6.53 -41.42
C GLY A 260 7.16 5.14 -41.06
N LEU A 261 7.29 4.74 -39.78
CA LEU A 261 6.82 3.44 -39.30
C LEU A 261 5.28 3.35 -39.28
N LEU A 262 4.57 4.44 -38.99
CA LEU A 262 3.10 4.48 -39.05
C LEU A 262 2.57 4.29 -40.48
N ILE A 263 3.21 4.91 -41.48
CA ILE A 263 2.78 4.77 -42.88
C ILE A 263 2.99 3.33 -43.38
N ILE A 264 4.10 2.70 -43.00
CA ILE A 264 4.39 1.30 -43.37
C ILE A 264 3.42 0.34 -42.67
N ALA A 265 3.08 0.58 -41.39
CA ALA A 265 2.11 -0.23 -40.66
C ALA A 265 0.69 -0.13 -41.27
N ILE A 266 0.25 1.08 -41.64
CA ILE A 266 -1.05 1.30 -42.30
C ILE A 266 -1.09 0.59 -43.67
N ALA A 267 -0.02 0.68 -44.46
CA ALA A 267 0.08 -0.03 -45.74
C ALA A 267 0.03 -1.55 -45.57
N ALA A 268 0.70 -2.10 -44.55
CA ALA A 268 0.67 -3.53 -44.24
C ALA A 268 -0.73 -4.00 -43.82
N VAL A 269 -1.43 -3.25 -42.97
CA VAL A 269 -2.80 -3.55 -42.54
C VAL A 269 -3.77 -3.51 -43.73
N MET A 270 -3.66 -2.52 -44.61
CA MET A 270 -4.49 -2.44 -45.82
C MET A 270 -4.23 -3.59 -46.79
N PHE A 271 -2.97 -4.02 -46.94
CA PHE A 271 -2.60 -5.17 -47.78
C PHE A 271 -3.14 -6.49 -47.22
N ILE A 272 -3.05 -6.70 -45.90
CA ILE A 272 -3.59 -7.89 -45.23
C ILE A 272 -5.13 -7.91 -45.30
N ARG A 273 -5.79 -6.77 -45.09
CA ARG A 273 -7.25 -6.64 -45.25
C ARG A 273 -7.68 -6.97 -46.69
N ARG A 274 -7.02 -6.42 -47.70
CA ARG A 274 -7.31 -6.74 -49.12
C ARG A 274 -7.15 -8.22 -49.44
N ARG A 275 -6.20 -8.91 -48.80
CA ARG A 275 -5.99 -10.35 -48.99
C ARG A 275 -7.06 -11.20 -48.30
N ARG A 276 -7.60 -10.75 -47.16
CA ARG A 276 -8.66 -11.44 -46.41
C ARG A 276 -10.08 -11.23 -46.98
N TYR A 277 -10.31 -10.17 -47.77
CA TYR A 277 -11.59 -9.99 -48.49
C TYR A 277 -11.79 -10.97 -49.67
N LYS A 278 -10.80 -11.80 -50.01
CA LYS A 278 -10.94 -12.84 -51.05
C LYS A 278 -11.05 -14.28 -50.51
N ALA A 279 -11.22 -14.46 -49.20
CA ALA A 279 -11.41 -15.80 -48.62
C ALA A 279 -12.29 -15.72 -47.37
N VAL A 280 -13.61 -15.85 -47.57
CA VAL A 280 -14.55 -16.21 -46.50
C VAL A 280 -15.54 -17.23 -47.05
N PRO A 281 -15.42 -18.51 -46.68
CA PRO A 281 -16.56 -19.41 -46.54
C PRO A 281 -17.17 -19.22 -45.15
N ASN A 282 -18.50 -19.18 -45.09
CA ASN A 282 -19.29 -19.08 -43.87
C ASN A 282 -19.29 -20.39 -43.07
N ASP A 283 -19.56 -20.23 -41.76
CA ASP A 283 -20.04 -21.21 -40.78
C ASP A 283 -19.00 -22.06 -40.03
N LEU A 284 -18.77 -21.72 -38.75
CA LEU A 284 -18.60 -22.68 -37.63
C LEU A 284 -19.01 -22.05 -36.27
N PRO A 285 -19.71 -22.79 -35.38
CA PRO A 285 -20.20 -22.29 -34.09
C PRO A 285 -19.14 -22.35 -32.98
N ILE A 286 -19.14 -21.32 -32.13
CA ILE A 286 -18.26 -21.19 -30.94
C ILE A 286 -18.87 -21.98 -29.78
N SER A 287 -18.16 -23.00 -29.28
CA SER A 287 -18.33 -23.53 -27.92
C SER A 287 -17.17 -23.09 -27.05
N SER A 288 -17.49 -22.46 -25.92
CA SER A 288 -16.53 -21.99 -24.91
C SER A 288 -16.37 -23.07 -23.82
N PRO A 289 -15.16 -23.45 -23.38
CA PRO A 289 -15.00 -24.30 -22.21
C PRO A 289 -15.02 -23.44 -20.92
N SER A 290 -15.62 -23.99 -19.86
CA SER A 290 -15.64 -23.41 -18.52
C SER A 290 -14.29 -23.54 -17.83
N PHE A 291 -13.77 -22.43 -17.28
CA PHE A 291 -12.62 -22.41 -16.38
C PHE A 291 -13.01 -22.97 -15.00
N GLN A 292 -12.33 -24.04 -14.57
CA GLN A 292 -12.34 -24.52 -13.19
C GLN A 292 -11.43 -23.64 -12.34
N TYR A 293 -11.94 -23.15 -11.21
CA TYR A 293 -11.12 -22.54 -10.16
C TYR A 293 -10.66 -23.65 -9.20
N ASP A 294 -9.35 -23.86 -9.11
CA ASP A 294 -8.78 -24.69 -8.04
C ASP A 294 -8.93 -23.95 -6.70
N THR A 295 -9.71 -24.56 -5.81
CA THR A 295 -9.90 -24.09 -4.45
C THR A 295 -8.69 -24.51 -3.61
N VAL A 296 -7.92 -23.54 -3.12
CA VAL A 296 -6.81 -23.76 -2.19
C VAL A 296 -7.38 -24.26 -0.86
N THR A 297 -7.00 -25.46 -0.46
CA THR A 297 -7.35 -26.02 0.86
C THR A 297 -6.53 -25.35 1.97
N PRO A 298 -7.14 -24.98 3.11
CA PRO A 298 -6.41 -24.47 4.25
C PRO A 298 -5.62 -25.60 4.96
N PHE A 299 -4.44 -25.24 5.46
CA PHE A 299 -3.52 -26.09 6.19
C PHE A 299 -4.13 -26.58 7.51
N ILE A 300 -4.17 -27.91 7.72
CA ILE A 300 -4.60 -28.55 8.97
C ILE A 300 -3.35 -28.87 9.81
N PRO A 301 -3.24 -28.41 11.07
CA PRO A 301 -2.15 -28.79 11.95
C PRO A 301 -2.26 -30.27 12.35
N SER A 302 -1.15 -31.00 12.34
CA SER A 302 -1.07 -32.38 12.83
C SER A 302 -1.18 -32.41 14.36
N GLU A 303 -2.22 -33.08 14.89
CA GLU A 303 -2.32 -33.42 16.31
C GLU A 303 -1.77 -34.84 16.55
N ASP A 304 -0.62 -34.93 17.22
CA ASP A 304 -0.17 -36.17 17.85
C ASP A 304 -0.80 -36.29 19.25
N GLY A 305 -1.84 -37.12 19.32
CA GLY A 305 -2.00 -38.18 20.32
C GLY A 305 -2.32 -37.85 21.79
N VAL A 306 -3.60 -38.01 22.17
CA VAL A 306 -3.99 -38.76 23.39
C VAL A 306 -5.32 -39.50 23.13
N SER A 307 -5.32 -40.82 23.37
CA SER A 307 -6.47 -41.72 23.26
C SER A 307 -7.63 -41.36 24.21
N GLY A 308 -8.86 -41.37 23.68
CA GLY A 308 -10.09 -41.34 24.45
C GLY A 308 -11.25 -41.91 23.63
N SER A 309 -11.86 -42.97 24.13
CA SER A 309 -12.90 -43.80 23.50
C SER A 309 -14.18 -43.06 23.09
N TYR A 310 -14.66 -43.35 21.89
CA TYR A 310 -15.99 -42.99 21.37
C TYR A 310 -17.12 -43.64 22.17
N VAL A 311 -18.06 -42.82 22.67
CA VAL A 311 -19.44 -43.23 23.00
C VAL A 311 -20.37 -42.10 22.50
N SER A 312 -21.20 -42.39 21.51
CA SER A 312 -22.30 -41.51 21.06
C SER A 312 -23.41 -41.42 22.10
N PRO A 313 -24.15 -40.30 22.12
CA PRO A 313 -25.60 -40.38 22.31
C PRO A 313 -26.40 -39.67 21.21
N ASP A 314 -27.62 -40.18 21.07
CA ASP A 314 -28.70 -39.91 20.13
C ASP A 314 -29.10 -38.44 19.90
N GLU A 315 -29.39 -38.19 18.63
CA GLU A 315 -30.65 -37.65 18.08
C GLU A 315 -31.69 -37.06 19.06
N SER A 316 -31.90 -35.73 19.01
CA SER A 316 -33.22 -35.10 18.81
C SER A 316 -33.15 -33.58 19.00
N LEU A 317 -33.37 -32.82 17.93
CA LEU A 317 -34.37 -31.74 17.84
C LEU A 317 -34.14 -30.92 16.57
N GLN A 318 -35.03 -31.20 15.61
CA GLN A 318 -35.33 -30.36 14.46
C GLN A 318 -35.75 -28.94 14.91
N THR A 319 -35.43 -27.93 14.11
CA THR A 319 -36.45 -27.01 13.58
C THR A 319 -35.92 -26.23 12.37
N SER A 320 -36.80 -26.16 11.39
CA SER A 320 -36.59 -25.77 10.00
C SER A 320 -36.64 -24.26 9.76
N LYS A 321 -35.83 -23.74 8.82
CA LYS A 321 -36.26 -22.81 7.74
C LYS A 321 -35.08 -22.42 6.84
N THR A 322 -34.89 -23.14 5.74
CA THR A 322 -34.23 -22.61 4.53
C THR A 322 -34.70 -23.41 3.31
N LYS A 323 -35.65 -22.87 2.55
CA LYS A 323 -35.77 -23.03 1.09
C LYS A 323 -36.99 -22.27 0.56
N GLU A 324 -36.93 -21.99 -0.74
CA GLU A 324 -37.91 -21.32 -1.62
C GLU A 324 -37.83 -19.77 -1.58
N ILE A 325 -37.54 -19.04 -2.66
CA ILE A 325 -37.71 -19.30 -4.11
C ILE A 325 -36.63 -18.52 -4.90
N HIS A 326 -36.08 -19.15 -5.94
CA HIS A 326 -35.45 -18.50 -7.10
C HIS A 326 -36.34 -18.73 -8.32
N GLN A 327 -36.35 -17.74 -9.23
CA GLN A 327 -37.04 -17.64 -10.54
C GLN A 327 -38.49 -17.14 -10.51
N ASP A 328 -38.67 -15.86 -10.86
CA ASP A 328 -39.10 -15.52 -12.22
C ASP A 328 -38.71 -14.09 -12.63
N MET A 329 -38.49 -13.93 -13.92
CA MET A 329 -37.88 -12.79 -14.62
C MET A 329 -38.97 -11.84 -15.18
N VAL A 330 -38.58 -10.58 -15.43
CA VAL A 330 -39.10 -9.63 -16.46
C VAL A 330 -39.97 -8.44 -15.99
N THR A 331 -39.57 -7.27 -16.52
CA THR A 331 -40.26 -5.96 -16.73
C THR A 331 -40.34 -4.89 -15.62
N SER A 332 -39.56 -3.81 -15.83
CA SER A 332 -39.93 -2.40 -15.53
C SER A 332 -40.97 -1.89 -16.57
N PRO A 333 -41.64 -0.70 -16.47
CA PRO A 333 -41.28 0.51 -15.70
C PRO A 333 -42.45 1.37 -15.10
N PHE A 334 -42.07 2.51 -14.50
CA PHE A 334 -42.83 3.77 -14.31
C PHE A 334 -43.91 3.91 -13.21
N SER A 335 -43.66 4.87 -12.30
CA SER A 335 -44.40 6.15 -12.14
C SER A 335 -44.74 6.54 -10.70
N ALA A 336 -44.39 7.79 -10.40
CA ALA A 336 -44.71 8.53 -9.20
C ALA A 336 -46.20 8.92 -9.14
N THR A 337 -46.77 8.95 -7.94
CA THR A 337 -47.74 9.99 -7.53
C THR A 337 -47.87 10.05 -6.00
N SER A 338 -47.68 11.24 -5.43
CA SER A 338 -48.09 11.60 -4.05
C SER A 338 -49.62 11.70 -3.96
N PRO A 339 -50.22 11.75 -2.75
CA PRO A 339 -50.43 13.03 -2.05
C PRO A 339 -50.16 12.92 -0.53
N LEU A 340 -49.53 13.91 0.13
CA LEU A 340 -50.03 15.22 0.58
C LEU A 340 -51.20 15.18 1.60
N SER A 341 -50.88 15.48 2.86
CA SER A 341 -51.66 16.26 3.86
C SER A 341 -50.77 16.39 5.11
N SER A 342 -50.07 17.51 5.34
CA SER A 342 -50.48 18.67 6.16
C SER A 342 -50.83 18.26 7.62
N THR A 343 -50.26 18.82 8.69
CA THR A 343 -50.06 20.26 8.94
C THR A 343 -49.10 20.50 10.12
N GLN A 344 -48.31 21.58 9.97
CA GLN A 344 -47.55 22.46 10.88
C GLN A 344 -47.91 22.50 12.40
N ALA A 345 -47.16 23.14 13.31
CA ALA A 345 -45.78 23.63 13.47
C ALA A 345 -45.76 24.58 14.72
N GLY A 346 -44.60 24.70 15.38
CA GLY A 346 -44.17 25.84 16.20
C GLY A 346 -44.65 25.88 17.66
N ASN A 347 -44.02 26.56 18.63
CA ASN A 347 -42.72 27.24 18.75
C ASN A 347 -42.60 27.70 20.25
N THR A 348 -41.36 27.93 20.71
CA THR A 348 -40.89 28.90 21.75
C THR A 348 -41.17 28.77 23.28
N ALA A 349 -40.05 28.83 24.05
CA ALA A 349 -39.69 29.56 25.31
C ALA A 349 -40.79 30.04 26.29
N THR A 350 -40.66 30.10 27.64
CA THR A 350 -39.57 30.61 28.53
C THR A 350 -39.94 30.38 30.02
N GLU A 351 -38.96 30.54 30.93
CA GLU A 351 -39.05 30.96 32.37
C GLU A 351 -39.45 30.01 33.53
N GLY A 352 -38.72 30.13 34.65
CA GLY A 352 -39.22 29.86 36.02
C GLY A 352 -38.23 29.18 36.99
N ALA A 353 -37.99 29.77 38.17
CA ALA A 353 -36.86 29.50 39.08
C ALA A 353 -37.23 28.82 40.42
N ALA A 354 -36.20 28.23 41.06
CA ALA A 354 -35.88 28.16 42.51
C ALA A 354 -36.65 27.28 43.54
N ALA A 355 -35.81 26.61 44.36
CA ALA A 355 -35.85 26.42 45.83
C ALA A 355 -36.38 25.11 46.49
N ASP A 356 -35.45 24.50 47.27
CA ASP A 356 -35.52 23.79 48.56
C ASP A 356 -36.40 22.54 48.83
N GLY A 357 -35.78 21.55 49.51
CA GLY A 357 -36.32 20.23 49.93
C GLY A 357 -37.16 20.24 51.24
N PRO A 358 -37.23 19.17 52.09
CA PRO A 358 -36.42 17.95 52.16
C PRO A 358 -37.14 16.59 52.49
N ALA A 359 -36.35 15.50 52.51
CA ALA A 359 -36.37 14.25 53.31
C ALA A 359 -37.54 13.22 53.25
N THR A 360 -37.23 11.93 52.98
CA THR A 360 -37.01 10.83 53.98
C THR A 360 -36.76 9.45 53.32
N GLU A 361 -35.78 8.71 53.89
CA GLU A 361 -35.64 7.23 54.13
C GLU A 361 -36.15 6.21 53.08
N GLY A 362 -35.50 5.10 52.73
CA GLY A 362 -34.35 4.35 53.23
C GLY A 362 -34.44 2.91 52.69
N VAL A 363 -33.30 2.18 52.67
CA VAL A 363 -33.09 0.70 52.70
C VAL A 363 -31.87 0.35 51.83
N GLY A 364 -30.84 -0.23 52.47
CA GLY A 364 -29.57 -0.63 51.85
C GLY A 364 -29.25 -2.11 51.99
N SER A 365 -28.19 -2.55 51.29
CA SER A 365 -27.20 -3.62 51.58
C SER A 365 -26.49 -4.07 50.28
N PRO A 366 -25.31 -4.73 50.31
CA PRO A 366 -24.05 -4.32 50.91
C PRO A 366 -22.86 -4.33 49.91
N LEU A 367 -21.75 -3.74 50.34
CA LEU A 367 -20.45 -3.62 49.67
C LEU A 367 -19.83 -4.97 49.27
N ARG A 368 -19.27 -5.06 48.05
CA ARG A 368 -18.37 -6.13 47.59
C ARG A 368 -16.97 -5.54 47.36
N GLN A 369 -15.98 -6.06 48.09
CA GLN A 369 -14.55 -5.73 47.93
C GLN A 369 -14.05 -6.09 46.52
N PRO A 370 -13.12 -5.31 45.93
CA PRO A 370 -12.40 -5.71 44.73
C PRO A 370 -11.27 -6.69 45.11
N GLY A 371 -11.21 -7.83 44.41
CA GLY A 371 -10.18 -8.84 44.57
C GLY A 371 -8.80 -8.32 44.13
N GLU A 372 -7.77 -8.65 44.92
CA GLU A 372 -6.37 -8.40 44.61
C GLU A 372 -5.96 -9.12 43.31
N GLY A 373 -5.54 -8.33 42.31
CA GLY A 373 -4.84 -8.84 41.13
C GLY A 373 -3.43 -9.34 41.50
N PRO A 374 -2.84 -10.23 40.68
CA PRO A 374 -1.56 -10.84 40.99
C PRO A 374 -0.46 -9.77 41.15
N SER A 375 0.26 -9.84 42.28
CA SER A 375 1.31 -8.91 42.64
C SER A 375 2.37 -8.82 41.53
N ARG A 376 2.84 -7.62 41.23
CA ARG A 376 3.80 -7.26 40.18
C ARG A 376 5.06 -8.15 40.12
N ASN A 377 5.43 -8.77 41.23
CA ASN A 377 6.53 -9.71 41.32
C ASN A 377 6.23 -11.05 40.62
N HIS A 378 4.99 -11.52 40.63
CA HIS A 378 4.57 -12.75 39.95
C HIS A 378 4.69 -12.61 38.43
N VAL A 379 4.17 -11.50 37.90
CA VAL A 379 4.24 -11.16 36.46
C VAL A 379 5.69 -11.04 35.98
N MET A 380 6.57 -10.41 36.78
CA MET A 380 7.99 -10.29 36.42
C MET A 380 8.72 -11.63 36.43
N THR A 381 8.28 -12.58 37.24
CA THR A 381 8.89 -13.91 37.32
C THR A 381 8.48 -14.75 36.12
N GLU A 382 7.20 -14.69 35.74
CA GLU A 382 6.63 -15.34 34.56
C GLU A 382 7.31 -14.86 33.26
N LEU A 383 7.44 -13.54 33.08
CA LEU A 383 8.18 -12.93 31.96
C LEU A 383 9.65 -13.36 31.88
N ARG A 384 10.33 -13.56 33.02
CA ARG A 384 11.72 -14.05 33.03
C ARG A 384 11.79 -15.49 32.53
N THR A 385 10.83 -16.34 32.89
CA THR A 385 10.74 -17.72 32.40
C THR A 385 10.48 -17.78 30.90
N GLU A 386 9.56 -16.97 30.38
CA GLU A 386 9.25 -16.94 28.94
C GLU A 386 10.43 -16.44 28.11
N VAL A 387 11.15 -15.40 28.57
CA VAL A 387 12.35 -14.90 27.87
C VAL A 387 13.47 -15.96 27.85
N LEU A 388 13.60 -16.75 28.91
CA LEU A 388 14.58 -17.85 28.95
C LEU A 388 14.20 -18.99 27.99
N GLN A 389 12.92 -19.35 27.93
CA GLN A 389 12.43 -20.34 26.97
C GLN A 389 12.62 -19.89 25.52
N LEU A 390 12.34 -18.61 25.22
CA LEU A 390 12.52 -18.06 23.88
C LEU A 390 14.00 -18.05 23.45
N ARG A 391 14.91 -17.77 24.40
CA ARG A 391 16.35 -17.82 24.14
C ARG A 391 16.83 -19.22 23.81
N GLN A 392 16.35 -20.23 24.55
CA GLN A 392 16.67 -21.63 24.28
C GLN A 392 16.09 -22.10 22.93
N PHE A 393 14.88 -21.66 22.60
CA PHE A 393 14.26 -21.95 21.31
C PHE A 393 15.06 -21.36 20.13
N MET A 394 15.46 -20.08 20.23
CA MET A 394 16.29 -19.43 19.21
C MET A 394 17.65 -20.11 19.04
N GLN A 395 18.28 -20.57 20.12
CA GLN A 395 19.52 -21.34 20.05
C GLN A 395 19.32 -22.68 19.33
N SER A 396 18.22 -23.38 19.62
CA SER A 396 17.89 -24.65 18.94
C SER A 396 17.60 -24.49 17.45
N MET A 397 17.01 -23.35 17.02
CA MET A 397 16.83 -23.05 15.59
C MET A 397 18.16 -22.74 14.91
N ASN A 398 19.04 -21.99 15.58
CA ASN A 398 20.35 -21.65 15.02
C ASN A 398 21.24 -22.89 14.84
N GLU A 399 21.12 -23.88 15.73
CA GLU A 399 21.82 -25.17 15.58
C GLU A 399 21.23 -26.02 14.44
N ARG A 400 19.90 -25.97 14.21
CA ARG A 400 19.25 -26.67 13.08
C ARG A 400 19.57 -26.07 11.71
N LEU A 401 19.90 -24.78 11.66
CA LEU A 401 20.26 -24.08 10.41
C LEU A 401 21.74 -24.27 10.00
N GLN A 402 22.57 -24.91 10.82
CA GLN A 402 23.97 -25.20 10.49
C GLN A 402 24.21 -26.57 9.84
N VAL A 403 23.18 -27.24 9.33
CA VAL A 403 23.34 -28.54 8.68
C VAL A 403 23.27 -28.42 7.16
N GLU A 404 24.46 -28.59 6.58
CA GLU A 404 24.81 -29.09 5.24
C GLU A 404 24.82 -28.10 4.05
N PRO A 405 26.00 -27.83 3.45
CA PRO A 405 26.10 -27.06 2.21
C PRO A 405 25.59 -27.88 1.00
N PRO A 406 24.90 -27.24 0.03
CA PRO A 406 24.33 -27.92 -1.12
C PRO A 406 25.41 -28.52 -2.04
N PRO A 407 25.14 -29.68 -2.69
CA PRO A 407 26.14 -30.39 -3.48
C PRO A 407 26.61 -29.56 -4.68
N THR A 408 27.93 -29.49 -4.84
CA THR A 408 28.60 -28.95 -6.02
C THR A 408 28.27 -29.82 -7.24
N TYR A 409 27.62 -29.23 -8.24
CA TYR A 409 27.53 -29.82 -9.57
C TYR A 409 28.84 -29.57 -10.30
N SER A 410 29.52 -30.65 -10.70
CA SER A 410 30.67 -30.63 -11.59
C SER A 410 30.25 -30.42 -13.05
N GLU A 411 31.17 -29.78 -13.79
CA GLU A 411 31.10 -29.18 -15.15
C GLU A 411 30.18 -29.78 -16.22
#